data_AF-A0A6N9V6C5-F1
#
_entry.id   AF-A0A6N9V6C5-F1
#
_cell.length_a   1.000
_cell.length_b   1.000
_cell.length_c   1.000
_cell.angle_alpha   90.00
_cell.angle_beta   90.00
_cell.angle_gamma   90.00
#
_symmetry.space_group_name_H-M   'P 1'
#
loop_
_entity.id
_entity.type
_entity.pdbx_description
1 polymer ?
#
loop_
_entity_poly.entity_id
_entity_poly.type
_entity_poly.pdbx_seq_one_letter_code
_entity_poly.pdbx_strand_id
1 'polypeptide(L)'
;MDQTHASSPLAGAVHDLATEVVLALRNGDHLATVCGAAGIDEENRTGIAAARVIGADLLLPSVLYGRHPHPGDVAVLDRAVREFPPKPDAPAATAWSHWHMISTLQRFAPPPPGATGPGTAAGTGTGTGMTGTYAEPDAAWLENAPWQSFTHQLSVLAPLAVPAAPSAVQRAAADRTVDLARGFVRAVRRRDWLQ
;
A
#
# COMPACT_ATOMS: atom_id res chain seq x y z
N MET A 1 -3.73 38.41 11.95
CA MET A 1 -3.08 37.85 10.74
C MET A 1 -3.47 36.38 10.72
N ASP A 2 -4.62 36.09 10.12
CA ASP A 2 -5.14 34.72 10.05
C ASP A 2 -4.60 34.09 8.76
N GLN A 3 -3.58 33.24 8.89
CA GLN A 3 -3.19 32.35 7.81
C GLN A 3 -4.12 31.15 7.82
N THR A 4 -5.19 31.22 7.02
CA THR A 4 -5.99 30.06 6.65
C THR A 4 -5.09 29.11 5.86
N HIS A 5 -4.55 28.10 6.53
CA HIS A 5 -3.89 26.97 5.88
C HIS A 5 -4.94 26.19 5.07
N ALA A 6 -5.26 26.67 3.86
CA ALA A 6 -5.99 25.86 2.91
C ALA A 6 -5.11 24.64 2.59
N SER A 7 -5.53 23.47 3.05
CA SER A 7 -4.91 22.19 2.71
C SER A 7 -4.79 22.10 1.19
N SER A 8 -3.66 21.62 0.67
CA SER A 8 -3.50 21.49 -0.78
C SER A 8 -4.61 20.58 -1.34
N PRO A 9 -5.06 20.77 -2.60
CA PRO A 9 -6.10 19.93 -3.19
C PRO A 9 -5.81 18.43 -3.08
N LEU A 10 -4.53 18.06 -3.15
CA LEU A 10 -4.08 16.67 -2.93
C LEU A 10 -4.26 16.23 -1.48
N ALA A 11 -3.87 17.05 -0.50
CA ALA A 11 -4.00 16.71 0.90
C ALA A 11 -5.47 16.56 1.33
N GLY A 12 -6.38 17.38 0.76
CA GLY A 12 -7.82 17.17 0.88
C GLY A 12 -8.28 15.84 0.31
N ALA A 13 -7.93 15.55 -0.96
CA ALA A 13 -8.31 14.28 -1.60
C ALA A 13 -7.75 13.04 -0.88
N VAL A 14 -6.54 13.12 -0.33
CA VAL A 14 -5.95 12.05 0.50
C VAL A 14 -6.75 11.87 1.79
N HIS A 15 -7.13 12.97 2.45
CA HIS A 15 -7.93 12.91 3.66
C HIS A 15 -9.32 12.29 3.42
N ASP A 16 -10.00 12.71 2.36
CA ASP A 16 -11.32 12.19 1.98
C ASP A 16 -11.23 10.69 1.67
N LEU A 17 -10.25 10.28 0.84
CA LEU A 17 -10.06 8.88 0.49
C LEU A 17 -9.65 8.02 1.70
N ALA A 18 -8.78 8.52 2.58
CA ALA A 18 -8.42 7.83 3.82
C ALA A 18 -9.64 7.66 4.74
N THR A 19 -10.51 8.67 4.80
CA THR A 19 -11.75 8.62 5.58
C THR A 19 -12.67 7.52 5.06
N GLU A 20 -12.85 7.41 3.74
CA GLU A 20 -13.65 6.34 3.14
C GLU A 20 -13.08 4.94 3.40
N VAL A 21 -11.75 4.77 3.28
CA VAL A 21 -11.10 3.50 3.64
C VAL A 21 -11.37 3.14 5.11
N VAL A 22 -11.27 4.11 6.03
CA VAL A 22 -11.54 3.88 7.46
C VAL A 22 -13.02 3.56 7.71
N LEU A 23 -13.95 4.20 7.01
CA LEU A 23 -15.38 3.90 7.12
C LEU A 23 -15.68 2.48 6.62
N ALA A 24 -15.09 2.08 5.49
CA ALA A 24 -15.23 0.73 4.95
C ALA A 24 -14.68 -0.34 5.93
N LEU A 25 -13.53 -0.06 6.57
CA LEU A 25 -12.95 -0.91 7.61
C LEU A 25 -13.78 -1.00 8.88
N ARG A 26 -14.56 0.03 9.22
CA ARG A 26 -15.40 0.04 10.44
C ARG A 26 -16.76 -0.62 10.21
N ASN A 27 -17.36 -0.37 9.06
CA ASN A 27 -18.73 -0.80 8.77
C ASN A 27 -18.79 -2.20 8.16
N GLY A 28 -17.67 -2.72 7.63
CA GLY A 28 -17.65 -3.97 6.85
C GLY A 28 -18.34 -3.88 5.50
N ASP A 29 -18.84 -2.68 5.17
CA ASP A 29 -19.32 -2.32 3.85
C ASP A 29 -18.12 -1.93 2.99
N HIS A 30 -17.93 -2.68 1.92
CA HIS A 30 -16.77 -2.70 1.03
C HIS A 30 -17.22 -2.44 -0.41
N LEU A 31 -18.44 -1.93 -0.57
CA LEU A 31 -18.87 -1.29 -1.81
C LEU A 31 -17.84 -0.21 -2.18
N ALA A 32 -17.65 -0.01 -3.50
CA ALA A 32 -16.55 0.75 -4.09
C ALA A 32 -16.10 1.96 -3.26
N THR A 33 -14.92 1.87 -2.64
CA THR A 33 -14.37 2.95 -1.81
C THR A 33 -14.13 4.19 -2.68
N VAL A 34 -13.71 3.95 -3.92
CA VAL A 34 -13.29 4.96 -4.88
C VAL A 34 -14.40 5.37 -5.83
N CYS A 35 -15.03 4.37 -6.49
CA CYS A 35 -16.07 4.63 -7.48
C CYS A 35 -17.46 4.87 -6.88
N GLY A 36 -17.63 4.65 -5.58
CA GLY A 36 -18.88 4.89 -4.85
C GLY A 36 -18.81 6.16 -4.00
N ALA A 37 -17.98 6.15 -2.96
CA ALA A 37 -18.00 7.19 -1.93
C ALA A 37 -17.04 8.37 -2.19
N ALA A 38 -15.82 8.11 -2.68
CA ALA A 38 -14.84 9.17 -2.96
C ALA A 38 -15.04 9.89 -4.32
N GLY A 39 -15.89 9.35 -5.20
CA GLY A 39 -16.25 9.99 -6.48
C GLY A 39 -15.07 10.21 -7.43
N ILE A 40 -14.06 9.35 -7.40
CA ILE A 40 -12.90 9.49 -8.31
C ILE A 40 -13.28 8.90 -9.67
N ASP A 41 -13.55 9.80 -10.62
CA ASP A 41 -13.78 9.46 -12.02
C ASP A 41 -12.48 9.37 -12.83
N GLU A 42 -12.59 9.07 -14.13
CA GLU A 42 -11.45 8.91 -15.03
C GLU A 42 -10.67 10.21 -15.29
N GLU A 43 -11.23 11.38 -15.01
CA GLU A 43 -10.58 12.67 -15.25
C GLU A 43 -9.94 13.24 -13.97
N ASN A 44 -10.29 12.70 -12.80
CA ASN A 44 -9.81 13.15 -11.50
C ASN A 44 -8.37 12.69 -11.19
N ARG A 45 -7.39 13.33 -11.85
CA ARG A 45 -5.95 13.09 -11.63
C ARG A 45 -5.52 13.30 -10.18
N THR A 46 -6.12 14.25 -9.46
CA THR A 46 -5.84 14.47 -8.02
C THR A 46 -6.29 13.28 -7.18
N GLY A 47 -7.43 12.67 -7.50
CA GLY A 47 -7.90 11.42 -6.89
C GLY A 47 -6.96 10.24 -7.17
N ILE A 48 -6.46 10.09 -8.41
CA ILE A 48 -5.44 9.06 -8.73
C ILE A 48 -4.14 9.30 -7.95
N ALA A 49 -3.71 10.56 -7.80
CA ALA A 49 -2.56 10.91 -6.98
C ALA A 49 -2.81 10.62 -5.49
N ALA A 50 -4.03 10.83 -4.99
CA ALA A 50 -4.40 10.46 -3.63
C ALA A 50 -4.36 8.94 -3.44
N ALA A 51 -4.89 8.16 -4.39
CA ALA A 51 -4.79 6.70 -4.39
C ALA A 51 -3.33 6.22 -4.36
N ARG A 52 -2.41 6.90 -5.05
CA ARG A 52 -0.97 6.63 -4.97
C ARG A 52 -0.39 6.84 -3.57
N VAL A 53 -0.90 7.82 -2.82
CA VAL A 53 -0.47 8.11 -1.44
C VAL A 53 -1.03 7.09 -0.46
N ILE A 54 -2.32 6.73 -0.59
CA ILE A 54 -2.95 5.67 0.20
C ILE A 54 -2.28 4.31 -0.08
N GLY A 55 -1.90 4.06 -1.33
CA GLY A 55 -1.20 2.85 -1.73
C GLY A 55 -2.10 1.62 -1.73
N ALA A 56 -1.53 0.46 -1.39
CA ALA A 56 -2.26 -0.80 -1.39
C ALA A 56 -3.39 -0.85 -0.34
N ASP A 57 -3.34 0.03 0.67
CA ASP A 57 -4.37 0.11 1.70
C ASP A 57 -5.74 0.51 1.13
N LEU A 58 -5.78 1.04 -0.09
CA LEU A 58 -7.01 1.27 -0.83
C LEU A 58 -7.86 0.00 -0.96
N LEU A 59 -7.21 -1.16 -1.11
CA LEU A 59 -7.88 -2.46 -1.22
C LEU A 59 -7.93 -3.21 0.13
N LEU A 60 -7.40 -2.60 1.20
CA LEU A 60 -7.33 -3.20 2.54
C LEU A 60 -8.67 -3.70 3.07
N PRO A 61 -9.79 -2.95 2.95
CA PRO A 61 -11.08 -3.45 3.42
C PRO A 61 -11.41 -4.81 2.79
N SER A 62 -11.26 -4.93 1.47
CA SER A 62 -11.53 -6.17 0.75
C SER A 62 -10.56 -7.29 1.15
N VAL A 63 -9.27 -6.97 1.30
CA VAL A 63 -8.23 -7.93 1.73
C VAL A 63 -8.54 -8.50 3.13
N LEU A 64 -8.84 -7.64 4.11
CA LEU A 64 -9.10 -8.08 5.49
C LEU A 64 -10.40 -8.87 5.63
N TYR A 65 -11.43 -8.54 4.86
CA TYR A 65 -12.68 -9.29 4.86
C TYR A 65 -12.68 -10.50 3.92
N GLY A 66 -11.55 -10.80 3.25
CA GLY A 66 -11.43 -11.95 2.35
C GLY A 66 -12.35 -11.88 1.13
N ARG A 67 -12.66 -10.67 0.66
CA ARG A 67 -13.57 -10.42 -0.47
C ARG A 67 -12.79 -9.97 -1.71
N HIS A 68 -13.37 -10.19 -2.88
CA HIS A 68 -12.82 -9.61 -4.12
C HIS A 68 -13.04 -8.09 -4.11
N PRO A 69 -11.99 -7.28 -4.31
CA PRO A 69 -12.14 -5.84 -4.39
C PRO A 69 -13.01 -5.42 -5.56
N HIS A 70 -13.69 -4.29 -5.42
CA HIS A 70 -14.50 -3.72 -6.49
C HIS A 70 -13.62 -3.42 -7.72
N PRO A 71 -14.05 -3.77 -8.96
CA PRO A 71 -13.23 -3.58 -10.16
C PRO A 71 -12.77 -2.14 -10.38
N GLY A 72 -13.59 -1.16 -9.97
CA GLY A 72 -13.23 0.26 -10.02
C GLY A 72 -12.08 0.65 -9.09
N ASP A 73 -12.05 0.11 -7.86
CA ASP A 73 -10.96 0.37 -6.91
C ASP A 73 -9.65 -0.26 -7.42
N VAL A 74 -9.74 -1.45 -8.01
CA VAL A 74 -8.60 -2.11 -8.69
C VAL A 74 -8.10 -1.27 -9.87
N ALA A 75 -9.00 -0.77 -10.71
CA ALA A 75 -8.66 0.06 -11.86
C ALA A 75 -7.97 1.37 -11.46
N VAL A 76 -8.41 2.01 -10.38
CA VAL A 76 -7.78 3.22 -9.85
C VAL A 76 -6.39 2.94 -9.27
N LEU A 77 -6.22 1.85 -8.51
CA LEU A 77 -4.89 1.47 -8.01
C LEU A 77 -3.92 1.14 -9.15
N ASP A 78 -4.39 0.38 -10.14
CA ASP A 78 -3.64 0.02 -11.35
C ASP A 78 -3.22 1.26 -12.17
N ARG A 79 -4.12 2.24 -12.29
CA ARG A 79 -3.80 3.53 -12.91
C ARG A 79 -2.80 4.34 -12.09
N ALA A 80 -2.94 4.38 -10.76
CA ALA A 80 -2.00 5.06 -9.88
C ALA A 80 -0.58 4.48 -9.98
N VAL A 81 -0.46 3.15 -10.11
CA VAL A 81 0.81 2.47 -10.38
C VAL A 81 1.40 2.93 -11.72
N ARG A 82 0.62 2.95 -12.81
CA ARG A 82 1.12 3.37 -14.13
C ARG A 82 1.52 4.83 -14.21
N GLU A 83 0.73 5.73 -13.62
CA GLU A 83 0.93 7.17 -13.75
C GLU A 83 2.00 7.73 -12.80
N PHE A 84 2.21 7.09 -11.65
CA PHE A 84 3.11 7.57 -10.61
C PHE A 84 4.17 6.52 -10.21
N PRO A 85 5.03 6.08 -11.16
CA PRO A 85 6.16 5.22 -10.84
C PRO A 85 7.17 5.99 -9.96
N PRO A 86 7.88 5.30 -9.04
CA PRO A 86 9.00 5.90 -8.31
C PRO A 86 10.05 6.41 -9.30
N LYS A 87 10.61 7.59 -9.02
CA LYS A 87 11.81 8.06 -9.71
C LYS A 87 13.00 7.18 -9.34
N PRO A 88 14.06 7.10 -10.16
CA PRO A 88 15.25 6.30 -9.86
C PRO A 88 15.93 6.66 -8.53
N ASP A 89 15.81 7.91 -8.10
CA ASP A 89 16.35 8.48 -6.85
C ASP A 89 15.30 8.56 -5.73
N ALA A 90 14.12 7.95 -5.91
CA ALA A 90 13.07 7.98 -4.90
C ALA A 90 13.53 7.32 -3.59
N PRO A 91 13.06 7.81 -2.43
CA PRO A 91 13.32 7.15 -1.15
C PRO A 91 12.92 5.68 -1.18
N ALA A 92 13.66 4.83 -0.47
CA ALA A 92 13.40 3.38 -0.42
C ALA A 92 11.95 3.07 -0.04
N ALA A 93 11.38 3.80 0.93
CA ALA A 93 9.99 3.63 1.33
C ALA A 93 9.01 3.83 0.16
N THR A 94 9.27 4.79 -0.74
CA THR A 94 8.44 5.04 -1.93
C THR A 94 8.47 3.87 -2.90
N ALA A 95 9.64 3.26 -3.10
CA ALA A 95 9.79 2.07 -3.93
C ALA A 95 9.06 0.85 -3.33
N TRP A 96 9.17 0.67 -2.01
CA TRP A 96 8.47 -0.37 -1.27
C TRP A 96 6.95 -0.21 -1.30
N SER A 97 6.41 0.99 -1.06
CA SER A 97 4.98 1.27 -1.18
C SER A 97 4.49 1.01 -2.61
N HIS A 98 5.28 1.36 -3.63
CA HIS A 98 4.92 1.10 -5.02
C HIS A 98 4.92 -0.40 -5.36
N TRP A 99 5.95 -1.12 -4.94
CA TRP A 99 5.99 -2.58 -5.05
C TRP A 99 4.81 -3.24 -4.33
N HIS A 100 4.38 -2.68 -3.18
CA HIS A 100 3.22 -3.20 -2.46
C HIS A 100 1.92 -3.07 -3.25
N MET A 101 1.72 -1.94 -3.96
CA MET A 101 0.56 -1.78 -4.84
C MET A 101 0.58 -2.82 -5.97
N ILE A 102 1.74 -3.00 -6.63
CA ILE A 102 1.88 -3.98 -7.72
C ILE A 102 1.62 -5.40 -7.23
N SER A 103 2.25 -5.81 -6.13
CA SER A 103 2.08 -7.16 -5.55
C SER A 103 0.64 -7.41 -5.09
N THR A 104 -0.05 -6.37 -4.62
CA THR A 104 -1.48 -6.46 -4.26
C THR A 104 -2.36 -6.63 -5.49
N LEU A 105 -2.12 -5.86 -6.56
CA LEU A 105 -2.82 -6.01 -7.84
C LEU A 105 -2.62 -7.41 -8.44
N GLN A 106 -1.39 -7.93 -8.41
CA GLN A 106 -1.06 -9.27 -8.91
C GLN A 106 -1.82 -10.38 -8.18
N ARG A 107 -2.15 -10.19 -6.89
CA ARG A 107 -2.94 -11.16 -6.11
C ARG A 107 -4.39 -11.26 -6.59
N PHE A 108 -4.93 -10.15 -7.09
CA PHE A 108 -6.31 -10.06 -7.56
C PHE A 108 -6.43 -10.17 -9.07
N ALA A 109 -5.31 -10.29 -9.79
CA ALA A 109 -5.32 -10.53 -11.22
C ALA A 109 -5.99 -11.89 -11.51
N PRO A 110 -6.87 -11.97 -12.51
CA PRO A 110 -7.45 -13.24 -12.91
C PRO A 110 -6.34 -14.21 -13.33
N PRO A 111 -6.49 -15.52 -13.05
CA PRO A 111 -5.51 -16.50 -13.47
C PRO A 111 -5.38 -16.47 -15.00
N PRO A 112 -4.15 -16.64 -15.52
CA PRO A 112 -3.95 -16.65 -16.96
C PRO A 112 -4.80 -17.75 -17.60
N PRO A 113 -5.42 -17.49 -18.78
CA PRO A 113 -6.23 -18.48 -19.47
C PRO A 113 -5.39 -19.74 -19.72
N GLY A 114 -5.81 -20.86 -19.14
CA GLY A 114 -5.12 -22.16 -19.23
C GLY A 114 -4.53 -22.68 -17.91
N ALA A 115 -4.49 -21.90 -16.83
CA ALA A 115 -4.07 -22.38 -15.50
C ALA A 115 -5.18 -23.21 -14.83
N THR A 116 -5.37 -24.45 -15.29
CA THR A 116 -6.26 -25.43 -14.65
C THR A 116 -5.41 -26.49 -13.94
N GLY A 117 -5.13 -26.28 -12.66
CA GLY A 117 -4.52 -27.30 -11.81
C GLY A 117 -4.15 -26.77 -10.41
N PRO A 118 -4.36 -27.55 -9.33
CA PRO A 118 -3.81 -27.21 -8.02
C PRO A 118 -2.32 -27.57 -8.04
N GLY A 119 -1.45 -26.59 -8.28
CA GLY A 119 -0.02 -26.83 -8.45
C GLY A 119 0.81 -25.63 -8.05
N THR A 120 1.56 -25.81 -6.96
CA THR A 120 2.73 -25.05 -6.48
C THR A 120 3.42 -24.20 -7.56
N ALA A 121 3.38 -22.88 -7.40
CA ALA A 121 4.03 -21.93 -8.30
C ALA A 121 5.57 -21.94 -8.11
N ALA A 122 6.23 -22.87 -8.79
CA ALA A 122 7.62 -22.75 -9.18
C ALA A 122 7.67 -23.00 -10.70
N GLY A 123 7.89 -21.95 -11.50
CA GLY A 123 8.01 -22.13 -12.95
C GLY A 123 7.84 -20.85 -13.77
N THR A 124 8.98 -20.37 -14.26
CA THR A 124 9.22 -19.45 -15.37
C THR A 124 8.22 -19.58 -16.54
N GLY A 125 7.52 -18.50 -16.89
CA GLY A 125 6.64 -18.44 -18.07
C GLY A 125 6.64 -17.05 -18.72
N THR A 126 7.20 -16.97 -19.92
CA THR A 126 7.15 -15.82 -20.84
C THR A 126 5.77 -15.71 -21.48
N GLY A 127 4.97 -14.73 -21.07
CA GLY A 127 3.67 -14.41 -21.68
C GLY A 127 3.50 -12.89 -21.75
N THR A 128 3.19 -12.34 -22.91
CA THR A 128 3.19 -10.90 -23.21
C THR A 128 2.01 -10.11 -22.60
N GLY A 129 1.88 -10.14 -21.28
CA GLY A 129 0.99 -9.31 -20.46
C GLY A 129 1.59 -9.15 -19.07
N MET A 130 2.21 -7.99 -18.80
CA MET A 130 2.85 -7.62 -17.51
C MET A 130 3.65 -8.76 -16.82
N THR A 131 4.34 -9.63 -17.56
CA THR A 131 5.23 -10.68 -17.00
C THR A 131 6.62 -10.15 -16.68
N GLY A 132 6.69 -8.97 -16.07
CA GLY A 132 7.84 -8.62 -15.25
C GLY A 132 7.47 -9.03 -13.83
N THR A 133 8.06 -10.10 -13.29
CA THR A 133 8.07 -10.29 -11.85
C THR A 133 8.74 -9.05 -11.27
N TYR A 134 7.94 -8.10 -10.78
CA TYR A 134 8.46 -6.85 -10.27
C TYR A 134 9.33 -7.21 -9.06
N ALA A 135 10.64 -7.10 -9.24
CA ALA A 135 11.58 -7.56 -8.24
C ALA A 135 11.32 -6.83 -6.92
N GLU A 136 11.41 -7.59 -5.84
CA GLU A 136 11.39 -7.03 -4.50
C GLU A 136 12.49 -5.96 -4.39
N PRO A 137 12.17 -4.72 -3.94
CA PRO A 137 13.18 -3.70 -3.75
C PRO A 137 14.22 -4.11 -2.70
N ASP A 138 15.38 -3.45 -2.70
CA ASP A 138 16.38 -3.71 -1.66
C ASP A 138 15.87 -3.28 -0.27
N ALA A 139 16.10 -4.15 0.72
CA ALA A 139 15.83 -3.93 2.13
C ALA A 139 17.10 -3.94 3.00
N ALA A 140 18.30 -4.12 2.44
CA ALA A 140 19.55 -4.19 3.21
C ALA A 140 19.79 -2.93 4.07
N TRP A 141 19.25 -1.78 3.65
CA TRP A 141 19.27 -0.54 4.43
C TRP A 141 18.55 -0.64 5.78
N LEU A 142 17.63 -1.60 5.98
CA LEU A 142 16.99 -1.87 7.27
C LEU A 142 17.86 -2.68 8.22
N GLU A 143 18.77 -3.51 7.71
CA GLU A 143 19.55 -4.46 8.52
C GLU A 143 20.44 -3.73 9.53
N ASN A 144 21.14 -2.69 9.06
CA ASN A 144 22.14 -1.96 9.85
C ASN A 144 21.63 -0.59 10.35
N ALA A 145 20.36 -0.24 10.10
CA ALA A 145 19.80 1.03 10.55
C ALA A 145 19.79 1.12 12.09
N PRO A 146 20.12 2.28 12.69
CA PRO A 146 19.85 2.53 14.10
C PRO A 146 18.37 2.27 14.41
N TRP A 147 18.06 1.76 15.61
CA TRP A 147 16.70 1.33 15.96
C TRP A 147 15.66 2.45 15.77
N GLN A 148 16.01 3.72 15.96
CA GLN A 148 15.15 4.87 15.73
C GLN A 148 14.76 4.99 14.25
N SER A 149 15.75 4.96 13.35
CA SER A 149 15.52 5.04 11.91
C SER A 149 14.78 3.81 11.41
N PHE A 150 15.15 2.62 11.91
CA PHE A 150 14.47 1.36 11.60
C PHE A 150 12.97 1.42 11.95
N THR A 151 12.64 1.79 13.20
CA THR A 151 11.24 1.87 13.66
C THR A 151 10.44 2.94 12.93
N HIS A 152 11.04 4.10 12.66
CA HIS A 152 10.41 5.13 11.84
C HIS A 152 10.08 4.61 10.44
N GLN A 153 11.03 3.95 9.77
CA GLN A 153 10.82 3.43 8.42
C GLN A 153 9.76 2.32 8.39
N LEU A 154 9.72 1.45 9.41
CA LEU A 154 8.64 0.47 9.54
C LEU A 154 7.27 1.12 9.78
N SER A 155 7.18 2.27 10.46
CA SER A 155 5.90 2.98 10.60
C SER A 155 5.40 3.54 9.26
N VAL A 156 6.29 4.07 8.41
CA VAL A 156 5.95 4.50 7.05
C VAL A 156 5.53 3.31 6.18
N LEU A 157 6.14 2.15 6.41
CA LEU A 157 5.90 0.91 5.68
C LEU A 157 4.86 -0.01 6.35
N ALA A 158 4.13 0.47 7.35
CA ALA A 158 3.09 -0.30 8.04
C ALA A 158 2.02 -0.91 7.11
N PRO A 159 1.65 -0.29 5.97
CA PRO A 159 0.74 -0.93 4.99
C PRO A 159 1.19 -2.33 4.53
N LEU A 160 2.51 -2.61 4.50
CA LEU A 160 3.05 -3.94 4.14
C LEU A 160 2.74 -5.04 5.17
N ALA A 161 2.20 -4.72 6.35
CA ALA A 161 1.95 -5.68 7.42
C ALA A 161 0.65 -6.50 7.26
N VAL A 162 -0.25 -6.06 6.37
CA VAL A 162 -1.50 -6.74 6.00
C VAL A 162 -1.17 -8.13 5.46
N PRO A 163 -2.00 -9.19 5.64
CA PRO A 163 -1.72 -10.55 5.15
C PRO A 163 -1.28 -10.50 3.68
N ALA A 164 0.04 -10.56 3.53
CA ALA A 164 0.74 -10.38 2.29
C ALA A 164 1.78 -11.47 2.17
N ALA A 165 2.20 -11.73 0.94
CA ALA A 165 3.32 -12.61 0.69
C ALA A 165 4.54 -12.13 1.50
N PRO A 166 5.35 -13.07 2.04
CA PRO A 166 6.51 -12.72 2.86
C PRO A 166 7.44 -11.76 2.11
N SER A 167 7.71 -10.60 2.71
CA SER A 167 8.63 -9.59 2.14
C SER A 167 9.92 -9.43 2.95
N ALA A 168 10.95 -8.86 2.36
CA ALA A 168 12.23 -8.54 3.01
C ALA A 168 12.04 -7.54 4.15
N VAL A 169 11.10 -6.61 4.02
CA VAL A 169 10.70 -5.69 5.10
C VAL A 169 10.09 -6.46 6.27
N GLN A 170 9.19 -7.43 6.00
CA GLN A 170 8.61 -8.28 7.05
C GLN A 170 9.66 -9.16 7.72
N ARG A 171 10.62 -9.73 6.95
CA ARG A 171 11.75 -10.49 7.50
C ARG A 171 12.61 -9.62 8.42
N ALA A 172 13.00 -8.44 7.97
CA ALA A 172 13.76 -7.49 8.79
C ALA A 172 13.01 -7.07 10.07
N ALA A 173 11.68 -6.87 9.98
CA ALA A 173 10.83 -6.59 11.13
C ALA A 173 10.83 -7.74 12.15
N ALA A 174 10.71 -8.99 11.68
CA ALA A 174 10.73 -10.18 12.52
C ALA A 174 12.09 -10.35 13.22
N ASP A 175 13.20 -10.21 12.48
CA ASP A 175 14.56 -10.39 13.00
C ASP A 175 14.93 -9.33 14.05
N ARG A 176 14.33 -8.14 13.98
CA ARG A 176 14.61 -7.00 14.87
C ARG A 176 13.43 -6.61 15.75
N THR A 177 12.62 -7.58 16.18
CA THR A 177 11.42 -7.38 17.00
C THR A 177 11.69 -6.52 18.27
N VAL A 178 12.85 -6.67 18.91
CA VAL A 178 13.21 -5.87 20.11
C VAL A 178 13.35 -4.37 19.80
N ASP A 179 13.94 -4.03 18.66
CA ASP A 179 14.08 -2.64 18.23
C ASP A 179 12.71 -2.06 17.86
N LEU A 180 11.88 -2.83 17.16
CA LEU A 180 10.49 -2.45 16.85
C LEU A 180 9.68 -2.17 18.13
N ALA A 181 9.73 -3.08 19.12
CA ALA A 181 9.07 -2.92 20.40
C ALA A 181 9.57 -1.67 21.16
N ARG A 182 10.87 -1.38 21.12
CA ARG A 182 11.45 -0.16 21.71
C ARG A 182 10.89 1.11 21.08
N GLY A 183 10.79 1.16 19.75
CA GLY A 183 10.19 2.28 19.03
C GLY A 183 8.71 2.47 19.38
N PHE A 184 7.94 1.38 19.36
CA PHE A 184 6.53 1.38 19.76
C PHE A 184 6.34 1.94 21.18
N VAL A 185 7.04 1.40 22.18
CA VAL A 185 6.94 1.86 23.58
C VAL A 185 7.32 3.34 23.70
N ARG A 186 8.34 3.80 22.97
CA ARG A 186 8.73 5.21 23.00
C ARG A 186 7.65 6.11 22.43
N ALA A 187 7.08 5.75 21.29
CA ALA A 187 5.98 6.51 20.68
C ALA A 187 4.77 6.55 21.63
N VAL A 188 4.39 5.43 22.28
CA VAL A 188 3.31 5.39 23.30
C VAL A 188 3.60 6.35 24.44
N ARG A 189 4.80 6.29 25.01
CA ARG A 189 5.17 7.14 26.16
C ARG A 189 5.24 8.63 25.82
N ARG A 190 5.58 8.98 24.58
CA ARG A 190 5.61 10.38 24.12
C ARG A 190 4.26 10.90 23.66
N ARG A 191 3.25 10.02 23.54
CA ARG A 191 1.95 10.33 22.94
C ARG A 191 2.10 10.85 21.51
N ASP A 192 3.00 10.21 20.75
CA ASP A 192 3.24 10.53 19.33
C ASP A 192 2.06 10.08 18.43
N TRP A 193 1.01 9.49 19.01
CA TRP A 193 -0.26 9.11 18.39
C TRP A 193 -1.38 9.93 19.05
N LEU A 194 -2.22 10.53 18.23
CA LEU A 194 -3.49 11.10 18.67
C LEU A 194 -4.39 9.95 19.13
N GLN A 195 -4.77 9.94 20.40
CA GLN A 195 -5.90 9.15 20.89
C GLN A 195 -7.21 9.76 20.41
#